data_AF-A0A968WM69-F1
#
_entry.id   AF-A0A968WM69-F1
#
_cell.length_a   1.000
_cell.length_b   1.000
_cell.length_c   1.000
_cell.angle_alpha   90.00
_cell.angle_beta   90.00
_cell.angle_gamma   90.00
#
_symmetry.space_group_name_H-M   'P 1'
#
loop_
_entity.id
_entity.type
_entity.pdbx_description
1 polymer ?
#
loop_
_entity_poly.entity_id
_entity_poly.type
_entity_poly.pdbx_seq_one_letter_code
_entity_poly.pdbx_strand_id
1 'polypeptide(L)'
;MVQASAVEDLAPSRRRELLELTANTMLGTLLEEAALRRLMELAAGDKDINTFLRSASRYNRRFSKSLYNAEYRSALLQGIMKLEAGKRGLNPAQLDSLIFEKSAERRNDILASLAESSLRAGLSGLCRYAAGRQRRLSNEGSAPWTRASLYYSSCSVTEDGVIAVASLKSLNAELLDQEDKELLGSALLLAEHAALASKPAAITSSQLSATQALTDDQAAFRDKLRDDLASVSKVMEGSKE
;
A
#
# COMPACT_ATOMS: atom_id res chain seq x y z
N MET A 1 14.96 -6.95 -37.07
CA MET A 1 15.77 -6.19 -36.09
C MET A 1 16.09 -4.75 -36.49
N VAL A 2 16.05 -4.35 -37.77
CA VAL A 2 16.54 -3.03 -38.23
C VAL A 2 15.59 -1.84 -37.95
N GLN A 3 14.29 -2.05 -37.71
CA GLN A 3 13.36 -0.93 -37.44
C GLN A 3 13.19 -0.58 -35.95
N ALA A 4 13.62 -1.45 -35.03
CA ALA A 4 13.54 -1.15 -33.59
C ALA A 4 14.62 -0.11 -33.18
N SER A 5 15.82 -0.18 -33.76
CA SER A 5 16.91 0.74 -33.47
C SER A 5 16.66 2.16 -34.03
N ALA A 6 16.00 2.29 -35.18
CA ALA A 6 15.68 3.59 -35.77
C ALA A 6 14.72 4.45 -34.90
N VAL A 7 13.95 3.81 -34.01
CA VAL A 7 13.06 4.48 -33.08
C VAL A 7 13.77 4.86 -31.77
N GLU A 8 14.87 4.17 -31.43
CA GLU A 8 15.68 4.46 -30.24
C GLU A 8 16.49 5.76 -30.37
N ASP A 9 16.90 6.12 -31.59
CA ASP A 9 17.63 7.38 -31.86
C ASP A 9 16.73 8.63 -31.90
N LEU A 10 15.41 8.45 -31.89
CA LEU A 10 14.46 9.57 -31.85
C LEU A 10 14.39 10.18 -30.45
N ALA A 11 14.25 11.50 -30.41
CA ALA A 11 13.93 12.24 -29.20
C ALA A 11 12.69 11.62 -28.50
N PRO A 12 12.67 11.50 -27.15
CA PRO A 12 11.60 10.81 -26.43
C PRO A 12 10.20 11.32 -26.74
N SER A 13 10.03 12.64 -26.93
CA SER A 13 8.76 13.27 -27.31
C SER A 13 8.29 12.82 -28.70
N ARG A 14 9.18 12.84 -29.70
CA ARG A 14 8.85 12.43 -31.07
C ARG A 14 8.49 10.94 -31.13
N ARG A 15 9.18 10.11 -30.34
CA ARG A 15 8.86 8.68 -30.21
C ARG A 15 7.43 8.48 -29.71
N ARG A 16 7.04 9.19 -28.64
CA ARG A 16 5.68 9.11 -28.08
C ARG A 16 4.63 9.53 -29.11
N GLU A 17 4.86 10.65 -29.81
CA GLU A 17 3.95 11.16 -30.84
C GLU A 17 3.71 10.14 -31.97
N LEU A 18 4.76 9.49 -32.47
CA LEU A 18 4.63 8.47 -33.51
C LEU A 18 3.89 7.23 -33.01
N LEU A 19 4.10 6.83 -31.76
CA LEU A 19 3.37 5.71 -31.16
C LEU A 19 1.89 6.06 -30.97
N GLU A 20 1.55 7.26 -30.52
CA GLU A 20 0.16 7.73 -30.42
C GLU A 20 -0.51 7.79 -31.79
N LEU A 21 0.17 8.32 -32.80
CA LEU A 21 -0.31 8.34 -34.18
C LEU A 21 -0.59 6.91 -34.67
N THR A 22 0.34 5.98 -34.44
CA THR A 22 0.19 4.58 -34.85
C THR A 22 -1.00 3.93 -34.14
N ALA A 23 -1.11 4.12 -32.82
CA ALA A 23 -2.20 3.58 -32.03
C ALA A 23 -3.56 4.11 -32.52
N ASN A 24 -3.64 5.36 -33.00
CA ASN A 24 -4.90 5.96 -33.42
C ASN A 24 -5.27 5.68 -34.89
N THR A 25 -4.29 5.48 -35.77
CA THR A 25 -4.52 5.29 -37.21
C THR A 25 -4.55 3.82 -37.65
N MET A 26 -3.78 2.94 -36.99
CA MET A 26 -3.61 1.54 -37.39
C MET A 26 -4.48 0.58 -36.58
N LEU A 27 -5.76 0.93 -36.41
CA LEU A 27 -6.69 0.21 -35.53
C LEU A 27 -6.84 -1.28 -35.91
N GLY A 28 -6.71 -2.17 -34.95
CA GLY A 28 -6.92 -3.62 -35.06
C GLY A 28 -5.70 -4.38 -35.57
N THR A 29 -4.60 -3.69 -35.80
CA THR A 29 -3.36 -4.27 -36.32
C THR A 29 -2.38 -4.61 -35.19
N LEU A 30 -1.38 -5.44 -35.51
CA LEU A 30 -0.24 -5.69 -34.62
C LEU A 30 0.57 -4.41 -34.35
N LEU A 31 0.52 -3.42 -35.25
CA LEU A 31 1.18 -2.13 -35.06
C LEU A 31 0.49 -1.31 -33.97
N GLU A 32 -0.85 -1.27 -33.94
CA GLU A 32 -1.56 -0.67 -32.80
C GLU A 32 -1.22 -1.40 -31.51
N GLU A 33 -1.24 -2.73 -31.52
CA GLU A 33 -0.94 -3.51 -30.32
C GLU A 33 0.46 -3.20 -29.77
N ALA A 34 1.47 -3.23 -30.63
CA ALA A 34 2.84 -2.89 -30.28
C ALA A 34 2.95 -1.44 -29.77
N ALA A 35 2.25 -0.50 -30.42
CA ALA A 35 2.21 0.89 -30.00
C ALA A 35 1.58 1.07 -28.61
N LEU A 36 0.46 0.41 -28.32
CA LEU A 36 -0.21 0.47 -27.02
C LEU A 36 0.65 -0.11 -25.90
N ARG A 37 1.30 -1.25 -26.13
CA ARG A 37 2.23 -1.86 -25.14
C ARG A 37 3.39 -0.90 -24.84
N ARG A 38 4.00 -0.33 -25.88
CA ARG A 38 5.13 0.59 -25.71
C ARG A 38 4.73 1.92 -25.06
N LEU A 39 3.57 2.48 -25.42
CA LEU A 39 3.03 3.69 -24.79
C LEU A 39 2.78 3.47 -23.29
N MET A 40 2.23 2.31 -22.92
CA MET A 40 2.00 1.96 -21.53
C MET A 40 3.31 1.93 -20.72
N GLU A 41 4.35 1.26 -21.24
CA GLU A 41 5.65 1.19 -20.57
C GLU A 41 6.29 2.58 -20.39
N LEU A 42 6.27 3.41 -21.44
CA LEU A 42 6.79 4.77 -21.39
C LEU A 42 6.03 5.61 -20.36
N ALA A 43 4.69 5.54 -20.38
CA ALA A 43 3.84 6.25 -19.44
C ALA A 43 4.09 5.84 -17.98
N ALA A 44 4.35 4.55 -17.71
CA ALA A 44 4.73 4.08 -16.38
C ALA A 44 6.08 4.64 -15.90
N GLY A 45 7.05 4.78 -16.83
CA GLY A 45 8.34 5.42 -16.56
C GLY A 45 8.20 6.91 -16.23
N ASP A 46 7.40 7.62 -17.04
CA ASP A 46 7.16 9.06 -16.92
C ASP A 46 6.16 9.44 -15.81
N LYS A 47 5.60 8.45 -15.12
CA LYS A 47 4.52 8.61 -14.13
C LYS A 47 3.25 9.27 -14.70
N ASP A 48 3.01 9.11 -16.01
CA ASP A 48 1.79 9.57 -16.68
C ASP A 48 0.67 8.54 -16.53
N ILE A 49 -0.08 8.67 -15.43
CA ILE A 49 -1.22 7.81 -15.11
C ILE A 49 -2.28 7.83 -16.22
N ASN A 50 -2.53 8.99 -16.85
CA ASN A 50 -3.60 9.12 -17.84
C ASN A 50 -3.27 8.32 -19.10
N THR A 51 -2.05 8.46 -19.61
CA THR A 51 -1.62 7.70 -20.80
C THR A 51 -1.52 6.22 -20.51
N PHE A 52 -1.08 5.84 -19.31
CA PHE A 52 -1.05 4.45 -18.87
C PHE A 52 -2.45 3.83 -18.89
N LEU A 53 -3.42 4.45 -18.20
CA LEU A 53 -4.80 3.97 -18.13
C LEU A 53 -5.46 3.86 -19.50
N ARG A 54 -5.30 4.88 -20.34
CA ARG A 54 -5.85 4.87 -21.71
C ARG A 54 -5.26 3.74 -22.54
N SER A 55 -3.95 3.54 -22.48
CA SER A 55 -3.26 2.52 -23.29
C SER A 55 -3.63 1.11 -22.83
N ALA A 56 -3.60 0.87 -21.52
CA ALA A 56 -3.97 -0.42 -20.92
C ALA A 56 -5.45 -0.77 -21.15
N SER A 57 -6.36 0.19 -20.96
CA SER A 57 -7.80 -0.04 -21.20
C SER A 57 -8.09 -0.38 -22.67
N ARG A 58 -7.45 0.32 -23.61
CA ARG A 58 -7.55 0.00 -25.05
C ARG A 58 -6.98 -1.38 -25.35
N TYR A 59 -5.83 -1.74 -24.77
CA TYR A 59 -5.25 -3.06 -24.93
C TYR A 59 -6.19 -4.15 -24.41
N ASN A 60 -6.63 -4.06 -23.15
CA ASN A 60 -7.52 -5.03 -22.51
C ASN A 60 -8.82 -5.25 -23.30
N ARG A 61 -9.39 -4.19 -23.89
CA ARG A 61 -10.62 -4.29 -24.67
C ARG A 61 -10.46 -4.99 -26.02
N ARG A 62 -9.30 -4.83 -26.68
CA ARG A 62 -9.10 -5.26 -28.08
C ARG A 62 -8.21 -6.50 -28.23
N PHE A 63 -7.19 -6.61 -27.38
CA PHE A 63 -6.08 -7.55 -27.54
C PHE A 63 -5.97 -8.54 -26.36
N SER A 64 -7.04 -8.76 -25.59
CA SER A 64 -7.06 -9.73 -24.47
C SER A 64 -6.81 -11.20 -24.89
N LYS A 65 -6.96 -11.51 -26.18
CA LYS A 65 -6.67 -12.83 -26.77
C LYS A 65 -5.36 -12.86 -27.57
N SER A 66 -4.55 -11.81 -27.50
CA SER A 66 -3.28 -11.75 -28.22
C SER A 66 -2.27 -12.77 -27.69
N LEU A 67 -1.38 -13.24 -28.56
CA LEU A 67 -0.22 -14.05 -28.17
C LEU A 67 0.74 -13.28 -27.26
N TYR A 68 0.74 -11.94 -27.33
CA TYR A 68 1.58 -11.07 -26.49
C TYR A 68 0.95 -10.74 -25.12
N ASN A 69 -0.22 -11.33 -24.80
CA ASN A 69 -0.94 -11.00 -23.58
C ASN A 69 -0.15 -11.34 -22.30
N ALA A 70 0.61 -12.44 -22.30
CA ALA A 70 1.42 -12.82 -21.15
C ALA A 70 2.50 -11.77 -20.82
N GLU A 71 3.26 -11.34 -21.83
CA GLU A 71 4.26 -10.28 -21.72
C GLU A 71 3.61 -8.96 -21.25
N TYR A 72 2.48 -8.61 -21.86
CA TYR A 72 1.71 -7.43 -21.49
C TYR A 72 1.27 -7.46 -20.02
N ARG A 73 0.82 -8.60 -19.49
CA ARG A 73 0.40 -8.73 -18.08
C ARG A 73 1.56 -8.45 -17.13
N SER A 74 2.73 -9.00 -17.41
CA SER A 74 3.95 -8.72 -16.64
C SER A 74 4.29 -7.23 -16.67
N ALA A 75 4.25 -6.60 -17.84
CA ALA A 75 4.50 -5.17 -18.00
C ALA A 75 3.43 -4.30 -17.30
N LEU A 76 2.16 -4.72 -17.33
CA LEU A 76 1.04 -4.05 -16.67
C LEU A 76 1.24 -4.03 -15.14
N LEU A 77 1.56 -5.18 -14.54
CA LEU A 77 1.80 -5.29 -13.10
C LEU A 77 2.98 -4.42 -12.66
N GLN A 78 4.11 -4.50 -13.38
CA GLN A 78 5.26 -3.65 -13.12
C GLN A 78 4.93 -2.16 -13.29
N GLY A 79 4.11 -1.82 -14.29
CA GLY A 79 3.64 -0.46 -14.52
C GLY A 79 2.79 0.07 -13.38
N ILE A 80 1.83 -0.73 -12.88
CA ILE A 80 1.00 -0.39 -11.71
C ILE A 80 1.89 -0.10 -10.50
N MET A 81 2.84 -0.99 -10.19
CA MET A 81 3.76 -0.81 -9.06
C MET A 81 4.62 0.45 -9.21
N LYS A 82 5.12 0.73 -10.42
CA LYS A 82 5.87 1.95 -10.71
C LYS A 82 5.02 3.20 -10.46
N LEU A 83 3.76 3.22 -10.92
CA LEU A 83 2.88 4.36 -10.72
C LEU A 83 2.53 4.56 -9.25
N GLU A 84 2.28 3.46 -8.52
CA GLU A 84 1.98 3.49 -7.10
C GLU A 84 3.14 4.07 -6.26
N ALA A 85 4.39 3.73 -6.61
CA ALA A 85 5.57 4.29 -5.97
C ALA A 85 5.80 5.80 -6.29
N GLY A 86 4.98 6.41 -7.14
CA GLY A 86 5.05 7.83 -7.45
C GLY A 86 4.44 8.73 -6.36
N LYS A 87 4.54 10.06 -6.53
CA LYS A 87 3.94 11.04 -5.60
C LYS A 87 2.42 10.92 -5.47
N ARG A 88 1.77 10.47 -6.54
CA ARG A 88 0.34 10.24 -6.61
C ARG A 88 0.14 8.81 -7.10
N GLY A 89 -0.22 7.92 -6.20
CA GLY A 89 -0.57 6.55 -6.54
C GLY A 89 -1.88 6.46 -7.34
N LEU A 90 -2.26 5.22 -7.67
CA LEU A 90 -3.50 4.95 -8.39
C LEU A 90 -4.66 4.89 -7.38
N ASN A 91 -5.79 5.51 -7.71
CA ASN A 91 -6.98 5.35 -6.88
C ASN A 91 -7.66 3.98 -7.16
N PRO A 92 -8.55 3.50 -6.27
CA PRO A 92 -9.21 2.20 -6.43
C PRO A 92 -9.98 2.03 -7.74
N ALA A 93 -10.65 3.08 -8.23
CA ALA A 93 -11.39 3.04 -9.49
C ALA A 93 -10.46 2.88 -10.70
N GLN A 94 -9.29 3.53 -10.67
CA GLN A 94 -8.25 3.38 -11.68
C GLN A 94 -7.69 1.95 -11.67
N LEU A 95 -7.40 1.39 -10.49
CA LEU A 95 -6.94 0.01 -10.37
C LEU A 95 -7.99 -1.00 -10.88
N ASP A 96 -9.26 -0.82 -10.53
CA ASP A 96 -10.34 -1.68 -11.03
C ASP A 96 -10.45 -1.62 -12.57
N SER A 97 -10.21 -0.46 -13.17
CA SER A 97 -10.24 -0.32 -14.64
C SER A 97 -9.07 -1.03 -15.34
N LEU A 98 -7.92 -1.15 -14.67
CA LEU A 98 -6.72 -1.81 -15.19
C LEU A 98 -6.81 -3.33 -15.06
N ILE A 99 -7.42 -3.80 -13.97
CA ILE A 99 -7.61 -5.22 -13.65
C ILE A 99 -8.92 -5.75 -14.31
N PHE A 100 -9.39 -5.05 -15.34
CA PHE A 100 -10.55 -5.48 -16.11
C PHE A 100 -10.20 -6.71 -16.97
N GLU A 101 -10.53 -7.88 -16.44
CA GLU A 101 -10.46 -9.16 -17.14
C GLU A 101 -11.82 -9.85 -17.04
N LYS A 102 -12.32 -10.40 -18.16
CA LYS A 102 -13.64 -11.04 -18.22
C LYS A 102 -13.66 -12.38 -17.48
N SER A 103 -12.57 -13.13 -17.56
CA SER A 103 -12.44 -14.39 -16.81
C SER A 103 -12.19 -14.10 -15.33
N ALA A 104 -13.03 -14.68 -14.46
CA ALA A 104 -12.88 -14.57 -13.01
C ALA A 104 -11.55 -15.19 -12.53
N GLU A 105 -11.16 -16.33 -13.12
CA GLU A 105 -9.91 -17.04 -12.82
C GLU A 105 -8.69 -16.16 -13.13
N ARG A 106 -8.59 -15.66 -14.36
CA ARG A 106 -7.47 -14.79 -14.75
C ARG A 106 -7.41 -13.51 -13.93
N ARG A 107 -8.57 -12.96 -13.56
CA ARG A 107 -8.64 -11.78 -12.68
C ARG A 107 -8.10 -12.11 -11.29
N ASN A 108 -8.39 -13.30 -10.77
CA ASN A 108 -7.83 -13.78 -9.50
C ASN A 108 -6.30 -13.91 -9.58
N ASP A 109 -5.77 -14.49 -10.66
CA ASP A 109 -4.32 -14.63 -10.86
C ASP A 109 -3.59 -13.28 -10.91
N ILE A 110 -4.18 -12.29 -11.59
CA ILE A 110 -3.62 -10.92 -11.64
C ILE A 110 -3.58 -10.32 -10.23
N LEU A 111 -4.67 -10.44 -9.48
CA LEU A 111 -4.74 -9.92 -8.12
C LEU A 111 -3.77 -10.62 -7.17
N ALA A 112 -3.63 -11.95 -7.28
CA ALA A 112 -2.67 -12.73 -6.50
C ALA A 112 -1.23 -12.27 -6.78
N SER A 113 -0.87 -12.20 -8.07
CA SER A 113 0.46 -11.75 -8.51
C SER A 113 0.77 -10.32 -8.08
N LEU A 114 -0.25 -9.44 -8.12
CA LEU A 114 -0.12 -8.05 -7.70
C LEU A 114 0.05 -7.95 -6.19
N ALA A 115 -0.72 -8.71 -5.39
CA ALA A 115 -0.60 -8.73 -3.94
C ALA A 115 0.79 -9.19 -3.51
N GLU A 116 1.27 -10.30 -4.07
CA GLU A 116 2.59 -10.85 -3.81
C GLU A 116 3.71 -9.87 -4.17
N SER A 117 3.68 -9.34 -5.40
CA SER A 117 4.71 -8.39 -5.87
C SER A 117 4.71 -7.10 -5.06
N SER A 118 3.52 -6.61 -4.66
CA SER A 118 3.38 -5.40 -3.85
C SER A 118 3.87 -5.61 -2.42
N LEU A 119 3.63 -6.78 -1.83
CA LEU A 119 4.17 -7.14 -0.51
C LEU A 119 5.70 -7.14 -0.56
N ARG A 120 6.30 -7.82 -1.55
CA ARG A 120 7.77 -7.86 -1.71
C ARG A 120 8.37 -6.47 -1.93
N ALA A 121 7.65 -5.59 -2.63
CA ALA A 121 8.08 -4.21 -2.87
C ALA A 121 7.79 -3.24 -1.71
N GLY A 122 7.15 -3.68 -0.63
CA GLY A 122 6.76 -2.82 0.49
C GLY A 122 5.61 -1.84 0.18
N LEU A 123 4.86 -2.05 -0.90
CA LEU A 123 3.71 -1.23 -1.29
C LEU A 123 2.44 -1.71 -0.55
N SER A 124 2.38 -1.48 0.77
CA SER A 124 1.34 -2.03 1.66
C SER A 124 -0.09 -1.66 1.25
N GLY A 125 -0.33 -0.42 0.79
CA GLY A 125 -1.64 0.03 0.31
C GLY A 125 -2.13 -0.77 -0.91
N LEU A 126 -1.28 -0.91 -1.93
CA LEU A 126 -1.58 -1.67 -3.13
C LEU A 126 -1.72 -3.17 -2.86
N CYS A 127 -0.87 -3.73 -1.99
CA CYS A 127 -0.99 -5.10 -1.54
C CYS A 127 -2.35 -5.37 -0.87
N ARG A 128 -2.76 -4.52 0.09
CA ARG A 128 -4.07 -4.65 0.75
C ARG A 128 -5.24 -4.50 -0.22
N TYR A 129 -5.14 -3.57 -1.17
CA TYR A 129 -6.14 -3.44 -2.23
C TYR A 129 -6.26 -4.76 -3.03
N ALA A 130 -5.13 -5.27 -3.53
CA ALA A 130 -5.11 -6.47 -4.38
C ALA A 130 -5.58 -7.72 -3.63
N ALA A 131 -5.02 -7.98 -2.44
CA ALA A 131 -5.38 -9.12 -1.59
C ALA A 131 -6.83 -9.03 -1.10
N GLY A 132 -7.29 -7.83 -0.69
CA GLY A 132 -8.66 -7.62 -0.25
C GLY A 132 -9.68 -7.77 -1.38
N ARG A 133 -9.30 -7.43 -2.62
CA ARG A 133 -10.13 -7.66 -3.80
C ARG A 133 -10.16 -9.15 -4.18
N GLN A 134 -9.02 -9.83 -4.15
CA GLN A 134 -8.91 -11.27 -4.40
C GLN A 134 -9.77 -12.05 -3.41
N ARG A 135 -9.65 -11.75 -2.11
CA ARG A 135 -10.43 -12.38 -1.04
C ARG A 135 -11.94 -12.29 -1.28
N ARG A 136 -12.43 -11.14 -1.76
CA ARG A 136 -13.86 -10.94 -2.08
C ARG A 136 -14.33 -11.70 -3.33
N LEU A 137 -13.41 -12.11 -4.20
CA LEU A 137 -13.72 -12.88 -5.41
C LEU A 137 -13.52 -14.39 -5.21
N SER A 138 -12.91 -14.80 -4.09
CA SER A 138 -12.66 -16.19 -3.75
C SER A 138 -13.70 -16.70 -2.76
N ASN A 139 -14.02 -18.00 -2.85
CA ASN A 139 -14.89 -18.65 -1.88
C ASN A 139 -14.21 -18.70 -0.51
N GLU A 140 -14.91 -18.30 0.54
CA GLU A 140 -14.38 -18.34 1.90
C GLU A 140 -13.93 -19.75 2.29
N GLY A 141 -12.79 -19.85 2.98
CA GLY A 141 -12.16 -21.13 3.35
C GLY A 141 -11.47 -21.88 2.19
N SER A 142 -11.52 -21.40 0.96
CA SER A 142 -10.75 -22.00 -0.15
C SER A 142 -9.25 -21.65 -0.06
N ALA A 143 -8.40 -22.40 -0.77
CA ALA A 143 -6.97 -22.09 -0.84
C ALA A 143 -6.67 -20.68 -1.38
N PRO A 144 -7.29 -20.19 -2.48
CA PRO A 144 -7.11 -18.81 -2.93
C PRO A 144 -7.55 -17.76 -1.90
N TRP A 145 -8.64 -18.01 -1.17
CA TRP A 145 -9.10 -17.11 -0.11
C TRP A 145 -8.13 -17.08 1.08
N THR A 146 -7.59 -18.23 1.46
CA THR A 146 -6.63 -18.36 2.56
C THR A 146 -5.33 -17.64 2.21
N ARG A 147 -4.82 -17.86 0.99
CA ARG A 147 -3.66 -17.15 0.44
C ARG A 147 -3.91 -15.63 0.41
N ALA A 148 -5.03 -15.18 -0.14
CA ALA A 148 -5.38 -13.76 -0.15
C ALA A 148 -5.47 -13.16 1.26
N SER A 149 -5.99 -13.91 2.24
CA SER A 149 -6.09 -13.48 3.64
C SER A 149 -4.73 -13.38 4.33
N LEU A 150 -3.80 -14.28 3.99
CA LEU A 150 -2.39 -14.16 4.38
C LEU A 150 -1.80 -12.84 3.88
N TYR A 151 -1.81 -12.59 2.57
CA TYR A 151 -1.24 -11.35 2.00
C TYR A 151 -1.90 -10.09 2.58
N TYR A 152 -3.23 -10.08 2.71
CA TYR A 152 -3.95 -8.94 3.28
C TYR A 152 -3.50 -8.65 4.71
N SER A 153 -3.41 -9.69 5.55
CA SER A 153 -3.02 -9.54 6.96
C SER A 153 -1.55 -9.13 7.09
N SER A 154 -0.65 -9.74 6.30
CA SER A 154 0.77 -9.40 6.25
C SER A 154 1.01 -7.94 5.87
N CYS A 155 0.25 -7.42 4.90
CA CYS A 155 0.34 -6.02 4.48
C CYS A 155 -0.35 -5.03 5.43
N SER A 156 -1.10 -5.52 6.42
CA SER A 156 -1.81 -4.71 7.42
C SER A 156 -1.09 -4.68 8.78
N VAL A 157 0.03 -5.40 8.92
CA VAL A 157 0.77 -5.54 10.19
C VAL A 157 1.14 -4.19 10.81
N THR A 158 1.48 -3.20 9.98
CA THR A 158 1.89 -1.86 10.44
C THR A 158 0.72 -0.97 10.87
N GLU A 159 -0.51 -1.31 10.49
CA GLU A 159 -1.70 -0.55 10.91
C GLU A 159 -2.20 -1.01 12.28
N ASP A 160 -2.30 -2.32 12.48
CA ASP A 160 -2.69 -2.92 13.74
C ASP A 160 -2.10 -4.33 13.88
N GLY A 161 -1.00 -4.43 14.62
CA GLY A 161 -0.34 -5.70 14.89
C GLY A 161 -1.23 -6.69 15.64
N VAL A 162 -2.11 -6.25 16.52
CA VAL A 162 -2.97 -7.13 17.33
C VAL A 162 -4.00 -7.82 16.44
N ILE A 163 -4.68 -7.05 15.57
CA ILE A 163 -5.63 -7.58 14.60
C ILE A 163 -4.92 -8.49 13.58
N ALA A 164 -3.71 -8.10 13.14
CA ALA A 164 -2.93 -8.89 12.21
C ALA A 164 -2.54 -10.26 12.81
N VAL A 165 -2.09 -10.31 14.07
CA VAL A 165 -1.78 -11.58 14.76
C VAL A 165 -3.00 -12.49 14.82
N ALA A 166 -4.15 -11.95 15.24
CA ALA A 166 -5.39 -12.74 15.32
C ALA A 166 -5.81 -13.29 13.96
N SER A 167 -5.73 -12.45 12.92
CA SER A 167 -6.08 -12.82 11.55
C SER A 167 -5.14 -13.91 11.01
N LEU A 168 -3.83 -13.74 11.17
CA LEU A 168 -2.82 -14.71 10.70
C LEU A 168 -2.94 -16.06 11.41
N LYS A 169 -3.19 -16.08 12.74
CA LYS A 169 -3.37 -17.33 13.50
C LYS A 169 -4.65 -18.08 13.14
N SER A 170 -5.66 -17.40 12.57
CA SER A 170 -6.92 -18.03 12.17
C SER A 170 -6.85 -18.77 10.82
N LEU A 171 -5.77 -18.59 10.06
CA LEU A 171 -5.64 -19.18 8.72
C LEU A 171 -5.36 -20.68 8.79
N ASN A 172 -5.98 -21.45 7.89
CA ASN A 172 -5.66 -22.86 7.72
C ASN A 172 -4.35 -23.01 6.94
N ALA A 173 -3.25 -23.25 7.66
CA ALA A 173 -1.92 -23.43 7.07
C ALA A 173 -1.81 -24.64 6.13
N GLU A 174 -2.69 -25.63 6.22
CA GLU A 174 -2.67 -26.80 5.33
C GLU A 174 -3.01 -26.45 3.87
N LEU A 175 -3.76 -25.37 3.66
CA LEU A 175 -4.16 -24.87 2.35
C LEU A 175 -3.10 -23.97 1.69
N LEU A 176 -1.99 -23.70 2.39
CA LEU A 176 -0.88 -22.90 1.90
C LEU A 176 0.23 -23.78 1.33
N ASP A 177 0.90 -23.28 0.29
CA ASP A 177 2.13 -23.89 -0.19
C ASP A 177 3.30 -23.64 0.78
N GLN A 178 4.46 -24.20 0.47
CA GLN A 178 5.61 -24.13 1.36
C GLN A 178 6.14 -22.69 1.52
N GLU A 179 6.16 -21.91 0.44
CA GLU A 179 6.62 -20.52 0.47
C GLU A 179 5.67 -19.63 1.29
N ASP A 180 4.36 -19.79 1.11
CA ASP A 180 3.35 -19.06 1.88
C ASP A 180 3.33 -19.47 3.37
N LYS A 181 3.70 -20.70 3.72
CA LYS A 181 3.88 -21.11 5.12
C LYS A 181 5.06 -20.41 5.79
N GLU A 182 6.17 -20.27 5.07
CA GLU A 182 7.34 -19.53 5.55
C GLU A 182 7.02 -18.03 5.69
N LEU A 183 6.24 -17.49 4.74
CA LEU A 183 5.71 -16.14 4.83
C LEU A 183 4.80 -15.96 6.04
N LEU A 184 3.89 -16.91 6.32
CA LEU A 184 3.02 -16.88 7.49
C LEU A 184 3.82 -16.82 8.79
N GLY A 185 4.86 -17.65 8.93
CA GLY A 185 5.76 -17.62 10.08
C GLY A 185 6.44 -16.26 10.25
N SER A 186 6.99 -15.72 9.16
CA SER A 186 7.67 -14.40 9.16
C SER A 186 6.70 -13.26 9.48
N ALA A 187 5.49 -13.29 8.92
CA ALA A 187 4.44 -12.30 9.14
C ALA A 187 3.94 -12.34 10.58
N LEU A 188 3.79 -13.53 11.19
CA LEU A 188 3.42 -13.68 12.59
C LEU A 188 4.45 -13.04 13.53
N LEU A 189 5.74 -13.31 13.31
CA LEU A 189 6.81 -12.70 14.11
C LEU A 189 6.79 -11.17 14.02
N LEU A 190 6.64 -10.63 12.81
CA LEU A 190 6.55 -9.19 12.60
C LEU A 190 5.28 -8.60 13.25
N ALA A 191 4.15 -9.30 13.15
CA ALA A 191 2.88 -8.87 13.73
C ALA A 191 2.91 -8.88 15.26
N GLU A 192 3.50 -9.91 15.88
CA GLU A 192 3.68 -9.97 17.32
C GLU A 192 4.60 -8.84 17.82
N HIS A 193 5.69 -8.56 17.09
CA HIS A 193 6.54 -7.43 17.40
C HIS A 193 5.80 -6.08 17.29
N ALA A 194 5.03 -5.89 16.21
CA ALA A 194 4.21 -4.70 16.01
C ALA A 194 3.14 -4.55 17.11
N ALA A 195 2.49 -5.64 17.52
CA ALA A 195 1.50 -5.67 18.59
C ALA A 195 2.06 -5.26 19.96
N LEU A 196 3.31 -5.67 20.25
CA LEU A 196 4.01 -5.24 21.46
C LEU A 196 4.33 -3.75 21.44
N ALA A 197 4.67 -3.21 20.27
CA ALA A 197 4.97 -1.79 20.09
C ALA A 197 3.72 -0.89 20.12
N SER A 198 2.57 -1.40 19.66
CA SER A 198 1.29 -0.66 19.67
C SER A 198 0.54 -0.78 21.00
N LYS A 199 0.91 -1.72 21.88
CA LYS A 199 0.55 -1.63 23.29
C LYS A 199 1.19 -0.34 23.81
N PRO A 200 0.42 0.66 24.29
CA PRO A 200 1.04 1.85 24.86
C PRO A 200 2.02 1.34 25.91
N ALA A 201 3.28 1.78 25.84
CA ALA A 201 4.17 1.68 26.97
C ALA A 201 3.33 2.17 28.14
N ALA A 202 2.97 1.25 29.04
CA ALA A 202 2.31 1.64 30.26
C ALA A 202 3.23 2.72 30.80
N ILE A 203 2.78 3.97 30.79
CA ILE A 203 3.36 5.01 31.62
C ILE A 203 3.35 4.32 32.97
N THR A 204 4.54 3.85 33.35
CA THR A 204 4.67 2.94 34.48
C THR A 204 4.02 3.72 35.61
N SER A 205 3.10 3.12 36.36
CA SER A 205 2.41 3.79 37.47
C SER A 205 3.37 4.52 38.43
N SER A 206 4.67 4.18 38.38
CA SER A 206 5.82 4.94 38.89
C SER A 206 5.93 6.41 38.40
N GLN A 207 5.79 6.70 37.10
CA GLN A 207 5.92 8.06 36.54
C GLN A 207 4.68 8.94 36.79
N LEU A 208 3.48 8.36 36.83
CA LEU A 208 2.28 9.06 37.30
C LEU A 208 2.39 9.41 38.79
N SER A 209 2.88 8.48 39.62
CA SER A 209 3.13 8.74 41.04
C SER A 209 4.22 9.79 41.28
N ALA A 210 5.29 9.81 40.47
CA ALA A 210 6.33 10.83 40.56
C ALA A 210 5.84 12.21 40.11
N THR A 211 4.99 12.27 39.08
CA THR A 211 4.41 13.55 38.61
C THR A 211 3.34 14.06 39.59
N GLN A 212 2.52 13.19 40.17
CA GLN A 212 1.57 13.54 41.23
C GLN A 212 2.28 14.06 42.48
N ALA A 213 3.35 13.38 42.92
CA ALA A 213 4.14 13.81 44.08
C ALA A 213 4.83 15.18 43.85
N LEU A 214 5.32 15.45 42.64
CA LEU A 214 5.88 16.76 42.26
C LEU A 214 4.81 17.86 42.22
N THR A 215 3.59 17.56 41.79
CA THR A 215 2.49 18.55 41.82
C THR A 215 1.94 18.81 43.22
N ASP A 216 1.93 17.81 44.09
CA ASP A 216 1.46 17.94 45.48
C ASP A 216 2.45 18.76 46.31
N ASP A 217 3.76 18.56 46.11
CA ASP A 217 4.81 19.35 46.76
C ASP A 217 4.79 20.83 46.28
N GLN A 218 4.50 21.05 44.99
CA GLN A 218 4.31 22.40 44.45
C GLN A 218 3.00 23.07 44.91
N ALA A 219 1.95 22.31 45.20
CA ALA A 219 0.73 22.84 45.79
C ALA A 219 0.97 23.25 47.26
N ALA A 220 1.63 22.39 48.04
CA ALA A 220 2.00 22.68 49.43
C ALA A 220 2.92 23.90 49.55
N PHE A 221 3.89 24.05 48.64
CA PHE A 221 4.77 25.22 48.61
C PHE A 221 4.02 26.53 48.27
N ARG A 222 3.04 26.47 47.34
CA ARG A 222 2.21 27.64 47.00
C ARG A 222 1.31 28.09 48.14
N ASP A 223 0.72 27.15 48.87
CA ASP A 223 -0.13 27.49 50.02
C ASP A 223 0.72 28.08 51.16
N LYS A 224 1.92 27.53 51.41
CA LYS A 224 2.86 28.10 52.38
C LYS A 224 3.31 29.53 52.00
N LEU A 225 3.60 29.78 50.72
CA LEU A 225 3.90 31.13 50.22
C LEU A 225 2.73 32.11 50.39
N ARG A 226 1.49 31.63 50.22
CA ARG A 226 0.29 32.46 50.43
C ARG A 226 0.16 32.84 51.91
N ASP A 227 0.37 31.90 52.81
CA ASP A 227 0.30 32.13 54.25
C ASP A 227 1.42 33.07 54.74
N ASP A 228 2.64 32.90 54.23
CA ASP A 228 3.77 33.78 54.53
C ASP A 228 3.49 35.21 54.04
N LEU A 229 2.96 35.40 52.82
CA LEU A 229 2.58 36.72 52.31
C LEU A 229 1.45 37.38 53.11
N ALA A 230 0.47 36.59 53.57
CA ALA A 230 -0.60 37.08 54.44
C ALA A 230 -0.07 37.51 55.83
N SER A 231 0.93 36.80 56.36
CA SER A 231 1.59 37.19 57.62
C SER A 231 2.36 38.51 57.47
N VAL A 232 3.01 38.72 56.32
CA VAL A 232 3.76 39.96 56.02
C VAL A 232 2.81 41.15 55.84
N SER A 233 1.67 41.00 55.18
CA SER A 233 0.70 42.11 55.04
C SER A 233 0.14 42.54 56.40
N LYS A 234 -0.07 41.58 57.31
CA LYS A 234 -0.56 41.83 58.67
C LYS A 234 0.47 42.58 59.54
N VAL A 235 1.76 42.35 59.31
CA VAL A 235 2.85 43.11 59.97
C VAL A 235 2.97 44.53 59.39
N MET A 236 2.73 44.71 58.09
CA MET A 236 2.77 46.03 57.45
C MET A 236 1.57 46.91 57.80
N GLU A 237 0.41 46.33 58.13
CA GLU A 237 -0.75 47.06 58.65
C GLU A 237 -0.66 47.38 60.15
N GLY A 238 0.12 46.62 60.93
CA GLY A 238 0.38 46.88 62.35
C GLY A 238 1.49 47.91 62.64
N SER A 239 2.15 48.47 61.61
CA SER A 239 3.21 49.47 61.74
C SER A 239 2.75 50.92 61.46
N LYS A 240 1.42 51.16 61.48
CA LYS A 240 0.82 52.50 61.45
C LYS A 240 0.02 52.76 62.72
N GLU A 241 0.71 52.79 63.86
CA GLU A 241 0.30 53.55 65.05
C GLU A 241 1.52 54.27 65.64
#